data_AF-A0A8T4MNV7-F1
#
_entry.id   AF-A0A8T4MNV7-F1
#
_cell.length_a   1.000
_cell.length_b   1.000
_cell.length_c   1.000
_cell.angle_alpha   90.00
_cell.angle_beta   90.00
_cell.angle_gamma   90.00
#
_symmetry.space_group_name_H-M   'P 1'
#
loop_
_entity.id
_entity.type
_entity.pdbx_description
1 polymer ?
#
loop_
_entity_poly.entity_id
_entity_poly.type
_entity_poly.pdbx_seq_one_letter_code
_entity_poly.pdbx_strand_id
1 'polypeptide(L)'
;MAFGSIADILFQWESIGFFDFVLPFLLIFSIVFGVLSYIGVFGKNKGINAVIAVILGLLSIRAGFFQAFLAEIAPRLGVGITVLLVILILVGLFVQDQSKKVIGWVLLGIAAVIFIIILGQMYTIFGEFGNGLGFDNPDTIGWIIMLGLLITLIVVVAVGNADKTSKHTGDFVKMYKE
;
A
#
# COMPACT_ATOMS: atom_id res chain seq x y z
N MET A 1 -21.11 -1.59 -38.63
CA MET A 1 -20.27 -1.11 -37.51
C MET A 1 -20.30 -2.21 -36.46
N ALA A 2 -19.34 -3.13 -36.51
CA ALA A 2 -19.25 -4.15 -35.47
C ALA A 2 -18.90 -3.40 -34.18
N PHE A 3 -19.71 -3.56 -33.13
CA PHE A 3 -19.27 -3.19 -31.79
C PHE A 3 -17.96 -3.93 -31.58
N GLY A 4 -16.87 -3.17 -31.54
CA GLY A 4 -15.52 -3.69 -31.40
C GLY A 4 -15.50 -4.68 -30.25
N SER A 5 -14.74 -5.74 -30.42
CA SER A 5 -14.49 -6.71 -29.36
C SER A 5 -14.10 -5.98 -28.07
N ILE A 6 -14.30 -6.62 -26.90
CA ILE A 6 -13.84 -6.04 -25.63
C ILE A 6 -12.36 -5.65 -25.69
N ALA A 7 -11.55 -6.38 -26.48
CA ALA A 7 -10.16 -6.06 -26.73
C ALA A 7 -10.01 -4.69 -27.42
N ASP A 8 -10.83 -4.38 -28.42
CA ASP A 8 -10.77 -3.10 -29.13
C ASP A 8 -11.09 -1.92 -28.21
N ILE A 9 -12.04 -2.09 -27.27
CA ILE A 9 -12.36 -1.08 -26.25
C ILE A 9 -11.19 -0.89 -25.29
N LEU A 10 -10.59 -1.99 -24.81
CA LEU A 10 -9.45 -1.93 -23.90
C LEU A 10 -8.22 -1.30 -24.56
N PHE A 11 -7.93 -1.65 -25.80
CA PHE A 11 -6.84 -1.02 -26.56
C PHE A 11 -7.11 0.45 -26.83
N GLN A 12 -8.37 0.84 -27.09
CA GLN A 12 -8.73 2.24 -27.20
C GLN A 12 -8.48 2.99 -25.88
N TRP A 13 -8.86 2.41 -24.75
CA TRP A 13 -8.63 3.00 -23.42
C TRP A 13 -7.15 3.11 -23.07
N GLU A 14 -6.37 2.07 -23.38
CA GLU A 14 -4.91 2.12 -23.26
C GLU A 14 -4.32 3.24 -24.12
N SER A 15 -4.74 3.35 -25.39
CA SER A 15 -4.19 4.34 -26.33
C SER A 15 -4.46 5.79 -25.94
N ILE A 16 -5.55 6.06 -25.22
CA ILE A 16 -5.88 7.39 -24.69
C ILE A 16 -5.28 7.64 -23.29
N GLY A 17 -4.47 6.70 -22.78
CA GLY A 17 -3.84 6.78 -21.46
C GLY A 17 -4.80 6.59 -20.29
N PHE A 18 -6.00 6.02 -20.50
CA PHE A 18 -6.99 5.83 -19.43
C PHE A 18 -6.40 5.08 -18.24
N PHE A 19 -5.63 4.02 -18.50
CA PHE A 19 -4.99 3.22 -17.45
C PHE A 19 -3.88 3.98 -16.72
N ASP A 20 -3.15 4.86 -17.40
CA ASP A 20 -2.10 5.68 -16.81
C ASP A 20 -2.63 6.71 -15.80
N PHE A 21 -3.91 7.08 -15.89
CA PHE A 21 -4.55 7.99 -14.94
C PHE A 21 -5.42 7.26 -13.92
N VAL A 22 -6.20 6.28 -14.36
CA VAL A 22 -7.20 5.61 -13.51
C VAL A 22 -6.58 4.57 -12.59
N LEU A 23 -5.55 3.82 -13.03
CA LEU A 23 -4.93 2.81 -12.16
C LEU A 23 -4.21 3.45 -10.96
N PRO A 24 -3.38 4.50 -11.10
CA PRO A 24 -2.77 5.17 -9.95
C PRO A 24 -3.81 5.80 -9.02
N PHE A 25 -4.85 6.40 -9.59
CA PHE A 25 -5.96 6.96 -8.82
C PHE A 25 -6.62 5.89 -7.94
N LEU A 26 -7.01 4.75 -8.53
CA LEU A 26 -7.70 3.68 -7.83
C LEU A 26 -6.80 3.06 -6.75
N LEU A 27 -5.51 2.85 -7.04
CA LEU A 27 -4.55 2.33 -6.07
C LEU A 27 -4.49 3.20 -4.81
N ILE A 28 -4.26 4.50 -4.99
CA ILE A 28 -4.13 5.43 -3.86
C ILE A 28 -5.46 5.62 -3.17
N PHE A 29 -6.56 5.76 -3.91
CA PHE A 29 -7.91 5.80 -3.35
C PHE A 29 -8.17 4.59 -2.45
N SER A 30 -7.93 3.37 -2.93
CA SER A 30 -8.17 2.14 -2.17
C SER A 30 -7.31 2.04 -0.92
N ILE A 31 -6.01 2.35 -1.02
CA ILE A 31 -5.09 2.31 0.12
C ILE A 31 -5.51 3.34 1.17
N VAL A 32 -5.71 4.60 0.77
CA VAL A 32 -6.09 5.69 1.69
C VAL A 32 -7.44 5.40 2.32
N PHE A 33 -8.45 5.02 1.53
CA PHE A 33 -9.78 4.68 2.05
C PHE A 33 -9.72 3.52 3.04
N GLY A 34 -8.96 2.46 2.70
CA GLY A 34 -8.76 1.30 3.55
C GLY A 34 -8.09 1.67 4.88
N VAL A 35 -7.01 2.45 4.83
CA VAL A 35 -6.28 2.90 6.01
C VAL A 35 -7.14 3.82 6.89
N LEU A 36 -7.81 4.82 6.33
CA LEU A 36 -8.70 5.70 7.10
C LEU A 36 -9.86 4.93 7.74
N SER A 37 -10.39 3.93 7.05
CA SER A 37 -11.47 3.08 7.56
C SER A 37 -11.00 2.10 8.63
N TYR A 38 -9.75 1.64 8.55
CA TYR A 38 -9.14 0.76 9.54
C TYR A 38 -8.75 1.51 10.82
N ILE A 39 -8.10 2.67 10.69
CA ILE A 39 -7.66 3.49 11.82
C ILE A 39 -8.86 4.18 12.49
N GLY A 40 -9.93 4.44 11.75
CA GLY A 40 -11.14 5.05 12.30
C GLY A 40 -10.94 6.50 12.75
N VAL A 41 -10.05 7.24 12.08
CA VAL A 41 -9.71 8.65 12.40
C VAL A 41 -10.96 9.52 12.47
N PHE A 42 -11.93 9.29 11.58
CA PHE A 42 -13.21 10.01 11.52
C PHE A 42 -14.38 9.19 12.07
N GLY A 43 -14.08 8.23 12.95
CA GLY A 43 -15.06 7.29 13.49
C GLY A 43 -15.70 6.43 12.41
N LYS A 44 -17.01 6.16 12.54
CA LYS A 44 -17.78 5.32 11.60
C LYS A 44 -18.22 6.08 10.33
N ASN A 45 -17.77 7.31 10.11
CA ASN A 45 -18.20 8.12 8.98
C ASN A 45 -17.45 7.76 7.70
N LYS A 46 -17.92 6.70 7.02
CA LYS A 46 -17.36 6.22 5.76
C LYS A 46 -17.40 7.26 4.64
N GLY A 47 -18.35 8.19 4.68
CA GLY A 47 -18.46 9.25 3.68
C GLY A 47 -17.25 10.19 3.70
N ILE A 48 -16.82 10.61 4.89
CA ILE A 48 -15.63 11.46 5.05
C ILE A 48 -14.38 10.72 4.57
N ASN A 49 -14.22 9.45 4.97
CA ASN A 49 -13.09 8.63 4.52
C ASN A 49 -13.04 8.52 2.98
N ALA A 50 -14.19 8.33 2.34
CA ALA A 50 -14.28 8.25 0.88
C ALA A 50 -13.90 9.58 0.22
N VAL A 51 -14.42 10.71 0.71
CA VAL A 51 -14.10 12.03 0.16
C VAL A 51 -12.60 12.32 0.26
N ILE A 52 -11.99 12.07 1.41
CA ILE A 52 -10.54 12.27 1.60
C ILE A 52 -9.74 11.36 0.67
N ALA A 53 -10.13 10.09 0.56
CA ALA A 53 -9.48 9.15 -0.34
C ALA A 53 -9.59 9.55 -1.81
N VAL A 54 -10.74 10.09 -2.24
CA VAL A 54 -10.91 10.60 -3.61
C VAL A 54 -9.99 11.80 -3.85
N ILE A 55 -9.94 12.75 -2.91
CA ILE A 55 -9.06 13.92 -3.04
C ILE A 55 -7.60 13.48 -3.17
N LEU A 56 -7.13 12.60 -2.27
CA LEU A 56 -5.76 12.11 -2.28
C LEU A 56 -5.45 11.24 -3.50
N GLY A 57 -6.39 10.40 -3.94
CA GLY A 57 -6.26 9.63 -5.18
C GLY A 57 -6.20 10.53 -6.41
N LEU A 58 -7.00 11.60 -6.49
CA LEU A 58 -6.93 12.54 -7.62
C LEU A 58 -5.62 13.33 -7.61
N LEU A 59 -5.11 13.68 -6.42
CA LEU A 59 -3.81 14.34 -6.30
C LEU A 59 -2.66 13.43 -6.72
N SER A 60 -2.76 12.11 -6.50
CA SER A 60 -1.72 11.18 -6.92
C SER A 60 -1.57 11.09 -8.44
N ILE A 61 -2.63 11.41 -9.20
CA ILE A 61 -2.56 11.50 -10.67
C ILE A 61 -1.53 12.54 -11.12
N ARG A 62 -1.39 13.65 -10.38
CA ARG A 62 -0.43 14.71 -10.73
C ARG A 62 1.01 14.32 -10.45
N ALA A 63 1.24 13.32 -9.61
CA ALA A 63 2.57 12.86 -9.28
C ALA A 63 2.97 11.76 -10.27
N GLY A 64 3.79 12.12 -11.26
CA GLY A 64 4.34 11.20 -12.26
C GLY A 64 5.09 10.00 -11.65
N PHE A 65 5.51 10.10 -10.39
CA PHE A 65 6.05 8.98 -9.62
C PHE A 65 5.13 7.77 -9.56
N PHE A 66 3.82 7.95 -9.31
CA PHE A 66 2.91 6.81 -9.15
C PHE A 66 2.66 6.08 -10.47
N GLN A 67 2.67 6.82 -11.58
CA GLN A 67 2.59 6.26 -12.92
C GLN A 67 3.82 5.41 -13.22
N ALA A 68 5.02 5.97 -13.01
CA ALA A 68 6.28 5.25 -13.21
C ALA A 68 6.39 4.01 -12.30
N PHE A 69 5.98 4.14 -11.04
CA PHE A 69 5.95 3.05 -10.07
C PHE A 69 5.01 1.93 -10.49
N LEU A 70 3.79 2.25 -10.94
CA LEU A 70 2.84 1.24 -11.41
C LEU A 70 3.27 0.63 -12.75
N ALA A 71 3.85 1.39 -13.67
CA ALA A 71 4.39 0.88 -14.92
C ALA A 71 5.49 -0.16 -14.68
N GLU A 72 6.26 -0.02 -13.60
CA GLU A 72 7.31 -0.97 -13.24
C GLU A 72 6.79 -2.14 -12.39
N ILE A 73 5.95 -1.86 -11.38
CA ILE A 73 5.43 -2.88 -10.47
C ILE A 73 4.38 -3.76 -11.15
N ALA A 74 3.46 -3.20 -11.94
CA ALA A 74 2.31 -3.94 -12.45
C ALA A 74 2.73 -5.14 -13.34
N PRO A 75 3.66 -5.00 -14.30
CA PRO A 75 4.15 -6.14 -15.07
C PRO A 75 4.82 -7.18 -14.19
N ARG A 76 5.65 -6.75 -13.21
CA ARG A 76 6.38 -7.64 -12.30
C ARG A 76 5.44 -8.40 -11.36
N LEU A 77 4.40 -7.75 -10.84
CA LEU A 77 3.35 -8.40 -10.05
C LEU A 77 2.53 -9.34 -10.90
N GLY A 78 2.21 -8.99 -12.15
CA GLY A 78 1.51 -9.88 -13.08
C GLY A 78 2.28 -11.19 -13.29
N VAL A 79 3.59 -11.09 -13.52
CA VAL A 79 4.48 -12.26 -13.61
C VAL A 79 4.53 -13.01 -12.28
N GLY A 80 4.74 -12.32 -11.16
CA GLY A 80 4.80 -12.94 -9.83
C GLY A 80 3.54 -13.69 -9.43
N ILE A 81 2.36 -13.11 -9.69
CA ILE A 81 1.04 -13.73 -9.45
C ILE A 81 0.86 -14.94 -10.37
N THR A 82 1.25 -14.84 -11.64
CA THR A 82 1.18 -15.96 -12.59
C THR A 82 2.05 -17.13 -12.14
N VAL A 83 3.29 -16.86 -11.71
CA VAL A 83 4.20 -17.88 -11.16
C VAL A 83 3.59 -18.50 -9.90
N LEU A 84 3.06 -17.70 -8.99
CA LEU A 84 2.42 -18.19 -7.77
C LEU A 84 1.21 -19.07 -8.09
N LEU A 85 0.36 -18.68 -9.05
CA LEU A 85 -0.77 -19.47 -9.53
C LEU A 85 -0.32 -20.82 -10.10
N VAL A 86 0.72 -20.84 -10.94
CA VAL A 86 1.28 -22.08 -11.50
C VAL A 86 1.75 -23.00 -10.38
N ILE A 87 2.47 -22.46 -9.38
CA ILE A 87 2.94 -23.25 -8.24
C ILE A 87 1.76 -23.77 -7.40
N LEU A 88 0.73 -22.95 -7.18
CA LEU A 88 -0.45 -23.34 -6.41
C LEU A 88 -1.23 -24.48 -7.10
N ILE A 89 -1.30 -24.45 -8.44
CA ILE A 89 -1.85 -25.54 -9.25
C ILE A 89 -0.98 -26.80 -9.11
N LEU A 90 0.34 -26.70 -9.24
CA LEU A 90 1.23 -27.86 -9.11
C LEU A 90 1.17 -28.48 -7.71
N VAL A 91 1.17 -27.66 -6.66
CA VAL A 91 0.98 -28.11 -5.28
C VAL A 91 -0.37 -28.78 -5.10
N GLY A 92 -1.45 -28.17 -5.60
CA GLY A 92 -2.80 -28.73 -5.51
C GLY A 92 -2.99 -30.05 -6.26
N LEU A 93 -2.31 -30.24 -7.39
CA LEU A 93 -2.40 -31.45 -8.20
C LEU A 93 -1.49 -32.58 -7.71
N PHE A 94 -0.25 -32.28 -7.31
CA PHE A 94 0.75 -33.29 -6.96
C PHE A 94 0.85 -33.56 -5.45
N VAL A 95 0.31 -32.68 -4.61
CA VAL A 95 0.42 -32.81 -3.15
C VAL A 95 -0.97 -32.91 -2.53
N GLN A 96 -1.60 -34.07 -2.70
CA GLN A 96 -2.89 -34.37 -2.07
C GLN A 96 -2.76 -34.84 -0.61
N ASP A 97 -1.59 -35.35 -0.19
CA ASP A 97 -1.45 -36.14 1.04
C ASP A 97 -0.31 -35.76 2.00
N GLN A 98 0.43 -34.67 1.75
CA GLN A 98 1.41 -34.18 2.74
C GLN A 98 0.84 -33.13 3.67
N SER A 99 1.33 -33.13 4.92
CA SER A 99 0.84 -32.25 5.99
C SER A 99 0.76 -30.79 5.50
N LYS A 100 -0.43 -30.19 5.61
CA LYS A 100 -0.74 -28.82 5.17
C LYS A 100 0.25 -27.77 5.71
N LYS A 101 0.95 -28.06 6.81
CA LYS A 101 2.01 -27.23 7.40
C LYS A 101 3.28 -27.16 6.57
N VAL A 102 3.76 -28.28 6.01
CA VAL A 102 5.02 -28.32 5.25
C VAL A 102 4.84 -27.59 3.91
N ILE A 103 3.71 -27.82 3.25
CA ILE A 103 3.33 -27.15 2.00
C ILE A 103 3.22 -25.63 2.19
N GLY A 104 2.59 -25.20 3.29
CA GLY A 104 2.50 -23.77 3.63
C GLY A 104 3.87 -23.13 3.83
N TRP A 105 4.81 -23.84 4.45
CA TRP A 105 6.17 -23.35 4.67
C TRP A 105 6.99 -23.26 3.37
N VAL A 106 6.83 -24.23 2.47
CA VAL A 106 7.48 -24.23 1.15
C VAL A 106 6.93 -23.10 0.27
N LEU A 107 5.61 -22.93 0.22
CA LEU A 107 4.97 -21.81 -0.51
C LEU A 107 5.41 -20.45 0.03
N LEU A 108 5.50 -20.31 1.36
CA LEU A 108 5.96 -19.08 2.00
C LEU A 108 7.44 -18.80 1.70
N GLY A 109 8.28 -19.83 1.69
CA GLY A 109 9.69 -19.72 1.29
C GLY A 109 9.86 -19.24 -0.16
N ILE A 110 9.08 -19.81 -1.09
CA ILE A 110 9.13 -19.41 -2.50
C ILE A 110 8.60 -17.99 -2.70
N ALA A 111 7.48 -17.65 -2.04
CA ALA A 111 6.93 -16.29 -2.07
C ALA A 111 7.93 -15.27 -1.50
N ALA A 112 8.64 -15.61 -0.42
CA ALA A 112 9.68 -14.76 0.16
C ALA A 112 10.87 -14.57 -0.79
N VAL A 113 11.32 -15.61 -1.49
CA VAL A 113 12.41 -15.50 -2.48
C VAL A 113 12.00 -14.63 -3.65
N ILE A 114 10.80 -14.83 -4.20
CA ILE A 114 10.25 -13.99 -5.27
C ILE A 114 10.16 -12.53 -4.81
N PHE A 115 9.67 -12.30 -3.59
CA PHE A 115 9.58 -10.98 -2.99
C PHE A 115 10.96 -10.32 -2.84
N ILE A 116 11.98 -11.06 -2.38
CA ILE A 116 13.37 -10.57 -2.25
C ILE A 116 13.96 -10.23 -3.63
N ILE A 117 13.70 -11.04 -4.66
CA ILE A 117 14.17 -10.77 -6.03
C ILE A 117 13.52 -9.49 -6.56
N ILE A 118 12.20 -9.33 -6.37
CA ILE A 118 11.48 -8.12 -6.76
C ILE A 118 12.06 -6.91 -6.03
N LEU A 119 12.27 -6.99 -4.71
CA LEU A 119 12.87 -5.91 -3.93
C LEU A 119 14.30 -5.56 -4.38
N GLY A 120 15.13 -6.56 -4.67
CA GLY A 120 16.49 -6.35 -5.18
C GLY A 120 16.51 -5.64 -6.53
N GLN A 121 15.56 -5.99 -7.42
CA GLN A 121 15.37 -5.31 -8.70
C GLN A 121 14.70 -3.92 -8.56
N MET A 122 14.12 -3.61 -7.42
CA MET A 122 13.60 -2.28 -7.10
C MET A 122 14.68 -1.39 -6.49
N TYR A 123 15.68 -1.95 -5.79
CA TYR A 123 16.79 -1.18 -5.20
C TYR A 123 17.59 -0.40 -6.25
N THR A 124 17.81 -0.97 -7.43
CA THR A 124 18.49 -0.28 -8.54
C THR A 124 17.70 0.94 -9.03
N ILE A 125 16.37 0.83 -9.12
CA ILE A 125 15.48 1.90 -9.60
C ILE A 125 15.22 2.94 -8.52
N PHE A 126 15.05 2.54 -7.25
CA PHE A 126 14.96 3.48 -6.13
C PHE A 126 16.31 4.16 -5.83
N GLY A 127 17.43 3.53 -6.15
CA GLY A 127 18.76 4.15 -6.13
C GLY A 127 18.88 5.23 -7.22
N GLU A 128 18.41 4.94 -8.44
CA GLU A 128 18.40 5.92 -9.54
C GLU A 128 17.35 7.04 -9.35
N PHE A 129 16.17 6.72 -8.83
CA PHE A 129 15.15 7.69 -8.38
C PHE A 129 15.65 8.49 -7.17
N GLY A 130 16.41 7.83 -6.31
CA GLY A 130 17.28 8.37 -5.25
C GLY A 130 18.14 9.53 -5.75
N ASN A 131 18.96 9.22 -6.74
CA ASN A 131 19.86 10.17 -7.38
C ASN A 131 19.11 11.23 -8.21
N GLY A 132 17.97 10.89 -8.81
CA GLY A 132 17.16 11.81 -9.63
C GLY A 132 16.33 12.84 -8.84
N LEU A 133 15.96 12.53 -7.60
CA LEU A 133 15.31 13.45 -6.66
C LEU A 133 16.30 14.19 -5.75
N GLY A 134 17.60 14.00 -5.97
CA GLY A 134 18.67 14.70 -5.24
C GLY A 134 18.90 14.17 -3.83
N PHE A 135 18.56 12.92 -3.52
CA PHE A 135 18.77 12.28 -2.21
C PHE A 135 20.26 11.96 -1.90
N ASP A 136 21.14 12.21 -2.87
CA ASP A 136 22.59 12.25 -2.78
C ASP A 136 23.12 13.59 -2.23
N ASN A 137 22.29 14.64 -2.19
CA ASN A 137 22.65 15.93 -1.62
C ASN A 137 22.40 15.96 -0.10
N PRO A 138 23.40 16.34 0.72
CA PRO A 138 23.25 16.44 2.18
C PRO A 138 22.08 17.32 2.64
N ASP A 139 21.70 18.31 1.84
CA ASP A 139 20.63 19.25 2.14
C ASP A 139 19.24 18.59 2.06
N THR A 140 18.98 17.70 1.09
CA THR A 140 17.68 17.02 0.95
C THR A 140 17.48 15.95 2.02
N ILE A 141 18.56 15.27 2.41
CA ILE A 141 18.62 14.39 3.58
C ILE A 141 18.18 15.13 4.85
N GLY A 142 18.62 16.39 5.02
CA GLY A 142 18.20 17.25 6.13
C GLY A 142 16.68 17.49 6.17
N TRP A 143 16.06 17.75 5.03
CA TRP A 143 14.60 17.96 4.94
C TRP A 143 13.80 16.69 5.24
N ILE A 144 14.28 15.51 4.83
CA ILE A 144 13.61 14.22 5.06
C ILE A 144 13.71 13.81 6.52
N ILE A 145 14.89 13.99 7.12
CA ILE A 145 15.09 13.77 8.57
C ILE A 145 14.17 14.70 9.36
N MET A 146 14.07 15.96 8.95
CA MET A 146 13.13 16.92 9.55
C MET A 146 11.66 16.49 9.41
N LEU A 147 11.23 16.02 8.24
CA LEU A 147 9.88 15.51 8.03
C LEU A 147 9.60 14.26 8.87
N GLY A 148 10.54 13.31 8.92
CA GLY A 148 10.46 12.12 9.75
C GLY A 148 10.39 12.43 11.25
N LEU A 149 11.18 13.39 11.72
CA LEU A 149 11.12 13.90 13.10
C LEU A 149 9.79 14.58 13.40
N LEU A 150 9.24 15.34 12.45
CA LEU A 150 7.94 16.01 12.61
C LEU A 150 6.79 14.99 12.69
N ILE A 151 6.81 13.96 11.84
CA ILE A 151 5.85 12.84 11.91
C ILE A 151 6.00 12.10 13.25
N THR A 152 7.23 11.82 13.68
CA THR A 152 7.49 11.16 14.96
C THR A 152 7.00 12.00 16.14
N LEU A 153 7.23 13.32 16.12
CA LEU A 153 6.75 14.26 17.13
C LEU A 153 5.22 14.26 17.19
N ILE A 154 4.54 14.31 16.05
CA ILE A 154 3.07 14.27 15.97
C ILE A 154 2.54 12.96 16.57
N VAL A 155 3.16 11.81 16.24
CA VAL A 155 2.77 10.51 16.78
C VAL A 155 2.99 10.46 18.30
N VAL A 156 4.12 10.95 18.80
CA VAL A 156 4.42 11.00 20.25
C VAL A 156 3.43 11.90 20.99
N VAL A 157 3.08 13.05 20.43
CA VAL A 157 2.09 13.97 21.04
C VAL A 157 0.68 13.40 20.98
N ALA A 158 0.31 12.73 19.88
CA ALA A 158 -1.00 12.09 19.73
C ALA A 158 -1.17 10.90 20.68
N VAL A 159 -0.12 10.11 20.89
CA VAL A 159 -0.14 8.94 21.78
C VAL A 159 0.01 9.34 23.25
N GLY A 160 0.81 10.37 23.56
CA GLY A 160 1.06 10.84 24.93
C GLY A 160 -0.16 11.46 25.64
N ASN A 161 -1.18 11.86 24.88
CA ASN A 161 -2.43 12.39 25.44
C ASN A 161 -3.52 11.33 25.71
N ALA A 162 -3.32 10.07 25.29
CA ALA A 162 -4.32 9.02 25.47
C ALA A 162 -4.39 8.46 26.91
N ASP A 163 -3.33 8.60 27.71
CA ASP A 163 -3.19 7.87 28.99
C ASP A 163 -3.55 8.68 30.25
N LYS A 164 -3.80 9.99 30.15
CA LYS A 164 -3.99 10.86 31.34
C LYS A 164 -5.44 11.17 31.71
N THR A 165 -6.42 10.85 30.86
CA THR A 165 -7.83 11.18 31.12
C THR A 165 -8.64 10.08 31.81
N SER A 166 -8.17 8.82 31.85
CA SER A 166 -8.93 7.73 32.49
C SER A 166 -8.66 7.55 33.99
N LYS A 167 -7.60 8.15 34.54
CA LYS A 167 -7.14 7.87 35.90
C LYS A 167 -7.85 8.65 37.01
N HIS A 168 -8.61 9.71 36.69
CA HIS A 168 -9.28 10.55 37.70
C HIS A 168 -10.76 10.24 37.94
N THR A 169 -11.38 9.35 37.17
CA THR A 169 -12.79 8.96 37.40
C THR A 169 -12.92 7.78 38.38
N GLY A 170 -11.84 7.02 38.61
CA GLY A 170 -11.85 5.81 39.43
C GLY A 170 -11.90 6.01 40.94
N ASP A 171 -11.49 7.19 41.45
CA ASP A 171 -11.45 7.45 42.90
C ASP A 171 -12.79 7.91 43.47
N PHE A 172 -13.64 8.57 42.68
CA PHE A 172 -14.95 9.03 43.17
C PHE A 172 -15.97 7.90 43.37
N VAL A 173 -15.80 6.77 42.68
CA VAL A 173 -16.71 5.62 42.76
C VAL A 173 -16.42 4.74 43.97
N LYS A 174 -15.19 4.75 44.50
CA LYS A 174 -14.83 3.98 45.69
C LYS A 174 -15.38 4.56 47.00
N MET A 175 -15.78 5.84 47.01
CA MET A 175 -16.17 6.53 48.25
C MET A 175 -17.63 6.27 48.68
N TYR A 176 -18.46 5.62 47.85
CA TYR A 176 -19.87 5.32 48.15
C TYR A 176 -20.13 3.83 48.40
N LYS A 177 -19.08 3.04 48.65
CA LYS A 177 -19.19 1.57 48.75
C LYS A 177 -18.72 0.97 50.08
N GLU A 178 -18.69 1.77 51.14
CA GLU A 178 -18.61 1.28 52.52
C GLU A 178 -19.80 1.76 53.33
#